data_AF-A0A2P6V9Z3-F1
#
_entry.id   AF-A0A2P6V9Z3-F1
#
_cell.length_a   1.000
_cell.length_b   1.000
_cell.length_c   1.000
_cell.angle_alpha   90.00
_cell.angle_beta   90.00
_cell.angle_gamma   90.00
#
_symmetry.space_group_name_H-M   'P 1'
#
loop_
_entity.id
_entity.type
_entity.pdbx_description
1 polymer ?
#
loop_
_entity_poly.entity_id
_entity_poly.type
_entity_poly.pdbx_seq_one_letter_code
_entity_poly.pdbx_strand_id
1 'polypeptide(L)'
;MPNGQRCHFLHEVFFDSQNMPNGQRCHFLHEVFFDSQNVKMQREEEEEALSQLTLGQCSICEHAFGGCGPLVAELPKLSLLGVMETLHGTDAALQAALGALIALTPHVRHLTIDADSEGGGAEQWAEAADGQCLSCGLPPAVTALRHLQMLQVCNARLPSLPGGPYLAGITLLKLGGNELRGALPPAVSAATALQCLDVRSNPGLYLTPASVDMLAQLASLSSICLDDTRESHASLCNLQVTSAAAATAAVMPKKWIPLESNPEVLDEYSAKLGVDLGASNLHFCDVFSLDEELLEMVPRPVKAVLLLFPVTDETEKARAEEQCEIEARGQHVSPSLFYMKQSIGNACGTIGLLHSLANNRGALKIADGSFLAQFLKATEGMDAAARGAFLEQPPEGGPNIDSIHEAAARQGATEAPPADEEVNLHFAAFVCSEGALYELDGRKRGPINHGACDPGRLLEETAKVVRRNFMDRGGDSVQFTLVALAAPGEEWD
;
A
#
# COMPACT_ATOMS: atom_id res chain seq x y z
N MET A 1 -12.85 -36.54 28.82
CA MET A 1 -12.00 -37.65 28.33
C MET A 1 -10.66 -37.61 29.08
N PRO A 2 -9.88 -38.70 29.17
CA PRO A 2 -8.64 -38.74 29.94
C PRO A 2 -7.47 -38.04 29.22
N ASN A 3 -6.46 -37.62 30.00
CA ASN A 3 -5.30 -36.81 29.64
C ASN A 3 -4.56 -37.25 28.37
N GLY A 4 -4.14 -36.25 27.58
CA GLY A 4 -3.19 -36.43 26.47
C GLY A 4 -3.72 -36.18 25.06
N GLN A 5 -4.94 -35.65 24.90
CA GLN A 5 -5.44 -35.22 23.59
C GLN A 5 -5.45 -33.70 23.49
N ARG A 6 -4.85 -33.16 22.42
CA ARG A 6 -5.09 -31.79 21.96
C ARG A 6 -6.55 -31.72 21.53
N CYS A 7 -7.38 -31.06 22.33
CA CYS A 7 -8.70 -30.68 21.87
C CYS A 7 -8.62 -29.27 21.30
N HIS A 8 -8.77 -29.17 19.98
CA HIS A 8 -9.20 -27.94 19.33
C HIS A 8 -10.63 -27.67 19.82
N PHE A 9 -10.78 -26.79 20.80
CA PHE A 9 -12.09 -26.26 21.15
C PHE A 9 -12.33 -24.99 20.35
N LEU A 10 -13.15 -25.14 19.32
CA LEU A 10 -13.98 -24.08 18.77
C LEU A 10 -14.85 -23.58 19.93
N HIS A 11 -14.56 -22.41 20.51
CA HIS A 11 -15.48 -21.82 21.47
C HIS A 11 -16.61 -21.14 20.69
N GLU A 12 -17.64 -21.92 20.33
CA GLU A 12 -18.96 -21.39 20.01
C GLU A 12 -19.50 -20.73 21.30
N VAL A 13 -19.49 -19.41 21.35
CA VAL A 13 -20.16 -18.68 22.44
C VAL A 13 -21.64 -18.67 22.11
N PHE A 14 -22.41 -19.52 22.79
CA PHE A 14 -23.86 -19.50 22.76
C PHE A 14 -24.38 -18.30 23.55
N PHE A 15 -25.03 -17.35 22.88
CA PHE A 15 -25.86 -16.36 23.55
C PHE A 15 -27.30 -16.90 23.56
N ASP A 16 -27.71 -17.46 24.69
CA ASP A 16 -29.11 -17.84 24.92
C ASP A 16 -29.93 -16.58 25.22
N SER A 17 -30.85 -16.24 24.33
CA SER A 17 -32.08 -15.59 24.76
C SER A 17 -33.26 -16.21 24.03
N GLN A 18 -33.64 -17.41 24.46
CA GLN A 18 -34.95 -18.05 24.30
C GLN A 18 -35.77 -17.56 23.08
N ASN A 19 -35.61 -18.26 21.95
CA ASN A 19 -36.38 -18.20 20.67
C ASN A 19 -35.75 -17.42 19.50
N MET A 20 -34.82 -18.04 18.75
CA MET A 20 -34.55 -17.67 17.35
C MET A 20 -34.52 -18.92 16.45
N PRO A 21 -35.45 -19.07 15.48
CA PRO A 21 -35.43 -20.14 14.49
C PRO A 21 -34.54 -19.73 13.30
N ASN A 22 -33.31 -20.28 13.23
CA ASN A 22 -32.44 -20.46 12.03
C ASN A 22 -30.90 -20.44 12.31
N GLY A 23 -30.44 -20.72 13.53
CA GLY A 23 -29.14 -21.36 13.78
C GLY A 23 -27.87 -20.81 13.10
N GLN A 24 -27.48 -19.56 13.39
CA GLN A 24 -26.15 -19.03 13.03
C GLN A 24 -25.16 -19.05 14.22
N ARG A 25 -23.85 -19.13 13.92
CA ARG A 25 -22.73 -19.32 14.87
C ARG A 25 -21.74 -18.15 14.77
N CYS A 26 -21.27 -17.60 15.88
CA CYS A 26 -20.19 -16.60 15.93
C CYS A 26 -18.85 -17.28 16.27
N HIS A 27 -17.81 -17.02 15.48
CA HIS A 27 -16.44 -17.50 15.74
C HIS A 27 -15.63 -16.43 16.47
N PHE A 28 -15.11 -16.75 17.67
CA PHE A 28 -14.09 -15.96 18.35
C PHE A 28 -12.72 -16.60 18.12
N LEU A 29 -11.70 -15.82 17.79
CA LEU A 29 -10.32 -16.29 17.66
C LEU A 29 -9.44 -15.51 18.63
N HIS A 30 -9.08 -16.16 19.74
CA HIS A 30 -7.90 -15.82 20.53
C HIS A 30 -7.34 -17.10 21.16
N GLU A 31 -6.06 -17.39 20.94
CA GLU A 31 -5.32 -18.41 21.67
C GLU A 31 -5.10 -17.92 23.11
N VAL A 32 -5.66 -18.63 24.10
CA VAL A 32 -5.35 -18.46 25.53
C VAL A 32 -5.29 -19.84 26.18
N PHE A 33 -4.21 -20.13 26.91
CA PHE A 33 -3.99 -21.40 27.62
C PHE A 33 -4.67 -21.38 29.01
N PHE A 34 -5.39 -22.44 29.39
CA PHE A 34 -5.88 -22.64 30.78
C PHE A 34 -5.76 -24.12 31.22
N ASP A 35 -5.20 -24.34 32.41
CA ASP A 35 -5.14 -25.63 33.13
C ASP A 35 -6.34 -25.78 34.10
N SER A 36 -6.85 -27.00 34.24
CA SER A 36 -8.22 -27.34 34.62
C SER A 36 -8.40 -27.91 36.04
N GLN A 37 -7.55 -27.54 37.00
CA GLN A 37 -7.70 -28.01 38.38
C GLN A 37 -7.62 -26.89 39.43
N ASN A 38 -8.58 -25.96 39.41
CA ASN A 38 -9.24 -25.38 40.59
C ASN A 38 -10.04 -24.13 40.19
N VAL A 39 -11.37 -24.20 40.26
CA VAL A 39 -12.24 -23.01 40.25
C VAL A 39 -12.12 -22.32 41.60
N LYS A 40 -11.07 -21.52 41.72
CA LYS A 40 -11.00 -20.30 42.52
C LYS A 40 -10.21 -19.35 41.64
N MET A 41 -10.87 -18.31 41.14
CA MET A 41 -10.19 -17.15 40.57
C MET A 41 -9.27 -16.63 41.68
N GLN A 42 -8.00 -17.02 41.65
CA GLN A 42 -6.99 -16.36 42.45
C GLN A 42 -6.76 -15.03 41.75
N ARG A 43 -6.89 -13.97 42.55
CA ARG A 43 -6.79 -12.55 42.26
C ARG A 43 -5.44 -12.11 41.66
N GLU A 44 -4.66 -13.06 41.14
CA GLU A 44 -3.27 -12.91 40.70
C GLU A 44 -3.09 -13.24 39.20
N GLU A 45 -4.10 -13.78 38.50
CA GLU A 45 -4.09 -13.96 37.03
C GLU A 45 -4.87 -12.86 36.27
N GLU A 46 -5.25 -11.77 36.96
CA GLU A 46 -5.95 -10.60 36.40
C GLU A 46 -5.06 -9.70 35.49
N GLU A 47 -3.79 -10.05 35.24
CA GLU A 47 -2.79 -9.13 34.67
C GLU A 47 -2.25 -9.49 33.27
N GLU A 48 -2.86 -10.41 32.51
CA GLU A 48 -2.50 -10.57 31.09
C GLU A 48 -3.40 -9.67 30.21
N ALA A 49 -2.93 -8.46 29.95
CA ALA A 49 -3.65 -7.46 29.15
C ALA A 49 -3.88 -7.98 27.72
N LEU A 50 -5.15 -8.16 27.33
CA LEU A 50 -5.51 -8.47 25.96
C LEU A 50 -4.97 -7.38 25.02
N SER A 51 -4.20 -7.77 24.01
CA SER A 51 -3.55 -6.84 23.08
C SER A 51 -4.43 -6.48 21.88
N GLN A 52 -5.46 -7.27 21.57
CA GLN A 52 -6.41 -7.00 20.50
C GLN A 52 -7.70 -7.82 20.70
N LEU A 53 -8.85 -7.27 20.26
CA LEU A 53 -10.10 -8.02 20.07
C LEU A 53 -10.60 -7.82 18.65
N THR A 54 -10.89 -8.91 17.94
CA THR A 54 -11.51 -8.88 16.60
C THR A 54 -12.83 -9.65 16.62
N LEU A 55 -13.93 -8.99 16.23
CA LEU A 55 -15.25 -9.58 16.06
C LEU A 55 -15.59 -9.63 14.57
N GLY A 56 -15.66 -10.84 14.01
CA GLY A 56 -15.94 -11.07 12.59
C GLY A 56 -17.30 -11.73 12.38
N GLN A 57 -18.11 -11.27 11.43
CA GLN A 57 -19.36 -11.92 10.99
C GLN A 57 -20.24 -12.41 12.18
N CYS A 58 -20.60 -11.49 13.07
CA CYS A 58 -21.23 -11.83 14.35
C CYS A 58 -22.56 -11.10 14.57
N SER A 59 -23.49 -11.77 15.28
CA SER A 59 -24.71 -11.14 15.77
C SER A 59 -24.47 -10.52 17.14
N ILE A 60 -24.73 -9.21 17.28
CA ILE A 60 -24.53 -8.47 18.54
C ILE A 60 -25.85 -7.95 19.10
N CYS A 61 -25.94 -7.92 20.43
CA CYS A 61 -27.03 -7.26 21.15
C CYS A 61 -26.47 -6.40 22.30
N GLU A 62 -27.28 -5.44 22.77
CA GLU A 62 -26.89 -4.48 23.81
C GLU A 62 -26.36 -5.14 25.09
N HIS A 63 -26.87 -6.33 25.44
CA HIS A 63 -26.47 -7.05 26.64
C HIS A 63 -25.42 -8.16 26.39
N ALA A 64 -24.95 -8.33 25.14
CA ALA A 64 -24.01 -9.41 24.77
C ALA A 64 -22.68 -9.33 25.54
N PHE A 65 -22.31 -8.16 26.04
CA PHE A 65 -21.02 -7.92 26.71
C PHE A 65 -21.17 -7.70 28.22
N GLY A 66 -22.34 -8.00 28.79
CA GLY A 66 -22.59 -7.89 30.22
C GLY A 66 -21.62 -8.76 31.04
N GLY A 67 -20.81 -8.12 31.89
CA GLY A 67 -19.84 -8.80 32.76
C GLY A 67 -18.43 -8.95 32.18
N CYS A 68 -18.21 -8.66 30.90
CA CYS A 68 -16.89 -8.73 30.26
C CYS A 68 -16.04 -7.46 30.45
N GLY A 69 -16.59 -6.41 31.08
CA GLY A 69 -15.96 -5.10 31.24
C GLY A 69 -14.52 -5.14 31.76
N PRO A 70 -14.19 -5.82 32.85
CA PRO A 70 -12.82 -5.89 33.36
C PRO A 70 -11.82 -6.49 32.37
N LEU A 71 -12.26 -7.46 31.56
CA LEU A 71 -11.42 -8.16 30.60
C LEU A 71 -11.08 -7.27 29.38
N VAL A 72 -12.05 -6.47 28.94
CA VAL A 72 -11.94 -5.68 27.70
C VAL A 72 -11.56 -4.21 27.96
N ALA A 73 -11.50 -3.78 29.22
CA ALA A 73 -11.23 -2.40 29.61
C ALA A 73 -9.88 -1.87 29.11
N GLU A 74 -8.83 -2.69 29.20
CA GLU A 74 -7.45 -2.34 28.84
C GLU A 74 -7.08 -2.66 27.39
N LEU A 75 -8.05 -3.08 26.55
CA LEU A 75 -7.80 -3.40 25.15
C LEU A 75 -7.25 -2.19 24.39
N PRO A 76 -6.05 -2.28 23.78
CA PRO A 76 -5.52 -1.18 22.99
C PRO A 76 -6.08 -1.18 21.55
N LYS A 77 -6.61 -2.31 21.07
CA LYS A 77 -7.16 -2.45 19.72
C LYS A 77 -8.46 -3.25 19.70
N LEU A 78 -9.47 -2.70 19.02
CA LEU A 78 -10.77 -3.31 18.78
C LEU A 78 -11.07 -3.27 17.28
N SER A 79 -11.39 -4.42 16.70
CA SER A 79 -11.72 -4.55 15.27
C SER A 79 -13.05 -5.27 15.11
N LEU A 80 -13.95 -4.70 14.34
CA LEU A 80 -15.26 -5.25 13.99
C LEU A 80 -15.25 -5.42 12.48
N LEU A 81 -15.29 -6.66 11.99
CA LEU A 81 -15.06 -7.02 10.59
C LEU A 81 -16.25 -7.80 10.00
N GLY A 82 -16.61 -7.51 8.75
CA GLY A 82 -17.71 -8.18 8.06
C GLY A 82 -19.11 -7.77 8.55
N VAL A 83 -20.12 -8.51 8.09
CA VAL A 83 -21.53 -8.22 8.38
C VAL A 83 -21.82 -8.36 9.87
N MET A 84 -22.23 -7.26 10.51
CA MET A 84 -22.74 -7.26 11.89
C MET A 84 -24.27 -7.33 11.86
N GLU A 85 -24.83 -8.42 12.37
CA GLU A 85 -26.28 -8.56 12.50
C GLU A 85 -26.71 -8.17 13.91
N THR A 86 -27.92 -7.66 14.07
CA THR A 86 -28.54 -7.51 15.39
C THR A 86 -29.77 -8.39 15.48
N LEU A 87 -30.05 -8.94 16.66
CA LEU A 87 -31.24 -9.78 16.88
C LEU A 87 -32.56 -9.10 16.45
N HIS A 88 -32.60 -7.77 16.44
CA HIS A 88 -33.78 -6.99 16.08
C HIS A 88 -33.72 -6.40 14.67
N GLY A 89 -32.59 -6.52 13.96
CA GLY A 89 -32.41 -6.01 12.59
C GLY A 89 -32.72 -4.52 12.46
N THR A 90 -32.33 -3.69 13.43
CA THR A 90 -32.53 -2.23 13.32
C THR A 90 -31.23 -1.49 13.60
N ASP A 91 -31.05 -0.34 12.94
CA ASP A 91 -29.89 0.53 13.17
C ASP A 91 -29.80 0.97 14.63
N ALA A 92 -30.93 1.21 15.30
CA ALA A 92 -30.97 1.58 16.71
C ALA A 92 -30.40 0.47 17.63
N ALA A 93 -30.70 -0.80 17.33
CA ALA A 93 -30.13 -1.92 18.07
C ALA A 93 -28.63 -2.05 17.82
N LEU A 94 -28.17 -1.75 16.59
CA LEU A 94 -26.75 -1.75 16.24
C LEU A 94 -26.00 -0.63 16.97
N GLN A 95 -26.57 0.59 17.00
CA GLN A 95 -26.05 1.72 17.78
C GLN A 95 -25.92 1.39 19.26
N ALA A 96 -26.96 0.78 19.85
CA ALA A 96 -26.96 0.41 21.27
C ALA A 96 -25.90 -0.65 21.59
N ALA A 97 -25.81 -1.69 20.77
CA ALA A 97 -24.84 -2.77 20.95
C ALA A 97 -23.39 -2.31 20.75
N LEU A 98 -23.11 -1.52 19.70
CA LEU A 98 -21.80 -0.89 19.50
C LEU A 98 -21.46 0.10 20.61
N GLY A 99 -22.45 0.89 21.04
CA GLY A 99 -22.29 1.85 22.13
C GLY A 99 -21.92 1.17 23.45
N ALA A 100 -22.59 0.07 23.78
CA ALA A 100 -22.29 -0.73 24.96
C ALA A 100 -20.87 -1.33 24.89
N LEU A 101 -20.48 -1.91 23.75
CA LEU A 101 -19.15 -2.47 23.56
C LEU A 101 -18.05 -1.40 23.70
N ILE A 102 -18.20 -0.27 23.00
CA ILE A 102 -17.25 0.86 23.06
C ILE A 102 -17.13 1.41 24.49
N ALA A 103 -18.23 1.49 25.23
CA ALA A 103 -18.22 1.95 26.61
C ALA A 103 -17.44 1.02 27.56
N LEU A 104 -17.33 -0.27 27.22
CA LEU A 104 -16.53 -1.24 27.97
C LEU A 104 -15.04 -1.20 27.60
N THR A 105 -14.66 -0.51 26.51
CA THR A 105 -13.27 -0.46 26.01
C THR A 105 -12.72 0.97 25.99
N PRO A 106 -12.66 1.68 27.14
CA PRO A 106 -12.32 3.11 27.19
C PRO A 106 -10.86 3.43 26.78
N HIS A 107 -9.95 2.44 26.84
CA HIS A 107 -8.52 2.62 26.57
C HIS A 107 -8.10 2.24 25.14
N VAL A 108 -9.06 1.93 24.26
CA VAL A 108 -8.78 1.61 22.85
C VAL A 108 -8.09 2.78 22.15
N ARG A 109 -6.97 2.46 21.51
CA ARG A 109 -6.20 3.37 20.66
C ARG A 109 -6.47 3.13 19.18
N HIS A 110 -6.85 1.91 18.80
CA HIS A 110 -7.15 1.55 17.42
C HIS A 110 -8.55 0.93 17.33
N LEU A 111 -9.47 1.65 16.68
CA LEU A 111 -10.82 1.16 16.40
C LEU A 111 -10.98 0.94 14.90
N THR A 112 -11.33 -0.30 14.52
CA THR A 112 -11.66 -0.66 13.15
C THR A 112 -13.10 -1.15 13.10
N ILE A 113 -13.88 -0.62 12.17
CA ILE A 113 -15.21 -1.10 11.78
C ILE A 113 -15.16 -1.24 10.27
N ASP A 114 -14.97 -2.46 9.78
CA ASP A 114 -15.00 -2.74 8.35
C ASP A 114 -16.15 -3.67 8.08
N ALA A 115 -17.02 -3.21 7.21
CA ALA A 115 -18.29 -3.82 6.95
C ALA A 115 -18.14 -4.91 5.86
N ASP A 116 -17.22 -4.73 4.92
CA ASP A 116 -16.91 -5.76 3.92
C ASP A 116 -16.09 -6.90 4.54
N SER A 117 -16.54 -8.14 4.38
CA SER A 117 -15.71 -9.31 4.65
C SER A 117 -14.98 -9.71 3.37
N GLU A 118 -13.70 -10.10 3.50
CA GLU A 118 -12.91 -10.74 2.45
C GLU A 118 -13.75 -11.78 1.68
N GLY A 119 -14.13 -11.47 0.43
CA GLY A 119 -14.76 -12.43 -0.50
C GLY A 119 -16.15 -12.10 -1.03
N GLY A 120 -16.81 -11.02 -0.58
CA GLY A 120 -18.05 -10.53 -1.20
C GLY A 120 -17.80 -9.26 -2.00
N GLY A 121 -18.06 -9.25 -3.30
CA GLY A 121 -18.03 -8.01 -4.08
C GLY A 121 -19.05 -7.00 -3.53
N ALA A 122 -18.80 -5.70 -3.78
CA ALA A 122 -19.64 -4.58 -3.37
C ALA A 122 -21.15 -4.73 -3.70
N GLU A 123 -21.51 -5.66 -4.59
CA GLU A 123 -22.88 -5.98 -4.97
C GLU A 123 -23.69 -6.72 -3.89
N GLN A 124 -23.07 -7.38 -2.90
CA GLN A 124 -23.82 -8.02 -1.80
C GLN A 124 -24.31 -7.04 -0.73
N TRP A 125 -23.74 -5.84 -0.68
CA TRP A 125 -24.08 -4.79 0.28
C TRP A 125 -25.12 -3.80 -0.25
N ALA A 126 -25.43 -3.83 -1.55
CA ALA A 126 -26.49 -3.01 -2.13
C ALA A 126 -27.91 -3.48 -1.75
N GLU A 127 -28.07 -4.76 -1.38
CA GLU A 127 -29.35 -5.38 -0.99
C GLU A 127 -29.51 -5.57 0.53
N ALA A 128 -28.52 -5.20 1.34
CA ALA A 128 -28.56 -5.34 2.80
C ALA A 128 -29.72 -4.55 3.42
N ALA A 129 -30.57 -5.25 4.18
CA ALA A 129 -31.78 -4.74 4.82
C ALA A 129 -31.47 -3.71 5.93
N ASP A 130 -32.48 -2.90 6.28
CA ASP A 130 -32.46 -1.99 7.44
C ASP A 130 -31.84 -2.72 8.66
N GLY A 131 -30.85 -2.13 9.33
CA GLY A 131 -30.21 -2.72 10.53
C GLY A 131 -28.83 -3.36 10.38
N GLN A 132 -28.25 -3.40 9.17
CA GLN A 132 -26.92 -3.99 8.91
C GLN A 132 -25.81 -2.94 8.67
N CYS A 133 -26.10 -1.65 8.85
CA CYS A 133 -25.18 -0.55 8.51
C CYS A 133 -25.25 0.61 9.50
N LEU A 134 -24.22 1.48 9.51
CA LEU A 134 -24.15 2.68 10.35
C LEU A 134 -24.88 3.87 9.72
N SER A 135 -26.05 3.65 9.13
CA SER A 135 -26.77 4.71 8.39
C SER A 135 -27.28 5.84 9.31
N CYS A 136 -27.42 5.56 10.61
CA CYS A 136 -27.72 6.55 11.64
C CYS A 136 -26.47 7.23 12.25
N GLY A 137 -25.25 6.90 11.79
CA GLY A 137 -23.98 7.45 12.31
C GLY A 137 -23.20 6.49 13.21
N LEU A 138 -22.11 6.97 13.83
CA LEU A 138 -21.44 6.24 14.92
C LEU A 138 -22.15 6.47 16.27
N PRO A 139 -22.09 5.51 17.20
CA PRO A 139 -22.75 5.64 18.50
C PRO A 139 -22.12 6.78 19.32
N PRO A 140 -22.92 7.52 20.13
CA PRO A 140 -22.41 8.62 20.97
C PRO A 140 -21.26 8.23 21.89
N ALA A 141 -21.19 6.96 22.29
CA ALA A 141 -20.11 6.40 23.11
C ALA A 141 -18.71 6.58 22.50
N VAL A 142 -18.58 6.68 21.16
CA VAL A 142 -17.29 6.92 20.50
C VAL A 142 -16.62 8.20 21.00
N THR A 143 -17.41 9.20 21.43
CA THR A 143 -16.89 10.47 21.93
C THR A 143 -16.11 10.34 23.25
N ALA A 144 -16.24 9.21 23.95
CA ALA A 144 -15.49 8.90 25.17
C ALA A 144 -14.08 8.38 24.91
N LEU A 145 -13.75 7.93 23.69
CA LEU A 145 -12.45 7.32 23.33
C LEU A 145 -11.34 8.37 23.13
N ARG A 146 -10.91 9.02 24.21
CA ARG A 146 -9.95 10.14 24.16
C ARG A 146 -8.51 9.77 23.79
N HIS A 147 -8.18 8.48 23.82
CA HIS A 147 -6.85 7.97 23.51
C HIS A 147 -6.75 7.39 22.09
N LEU A 148 -7.79 7.56 21.28
CA LEU A 148 -7.85 7.02 19.94
C LEU A 148 -6.78 7.65 19.05
N GLN A 149 -5.95 6.80 18.45
CA GLN A 149 -4.89 7.15 17.50
C GLN A 149 -5.27 6.75 16.07
N MET A 150 -6.03 5.67 15.91
CA MET A 150 -6.52 5.20 14.63
C MET A 150 -8.02 4.95 14.69
N LEU A 151 -8.74 5.54 13.74
CA LEU A 151 -10.13 5.22 13.46
C LEU A 151 -10.27 4.81 12.00
N GLN A 152 -10.69 3.57 11.78
CA GLN A 152 -11.06 3.07 10.46
C GLN A 152 -12.53 2.67 10.51
N VAL A 153 -13.35 3.32 9.68
CA VAL A 153 -14.74 2.93 9.44
C VAL A 153 -14.91 2.82 7.94
N CYS A 154 -14.91 1.61 7.38
CA CYS A 154 -15.01 1.38 5.94
C CYS A 154 -16.27 0.61 5.59
N ASN A 155 -16.85 0.92 4.43
CA ASN A 155 -17.97 0.16 3.85
C ASN A 155 -19.25 0.14 4.72
N ALA A 156 -19.35 0.99 5.75
CA ALA A 156 -20.38 0.88 6.78
C ALA A 156 -21.61 1.77 6.53
N ARG A 157 -21.76 2.36 5.33
CA ARG A 157 -22.77 3.38 4.99
C ARG A 157 -22.84 4.57 5.97
N LEU A 158 -21.70 4.95 6.55
CA LEU A 158 -21.63 6.05 7.51
C LEU A 158 -21.99 7.39 6.83
N PRO A 159 -23.03 8.14 7.27
CA PRO A 159 -23.45 9.38 6.62
C PRO A 159 -22.63 10.61 7.05
N SER A 160 -22.09 10.59 8.27
CA SER A 160 -21.29 11.67 8.84
C SER A 160 -20.47 11.19 10.03
N LEU A 161 -19.38 11.91 10.32
CA LEU A 161 -18.53 11.68 11.49
C LEU A 161 -19.02 12.56 12.66
N PRO A 162 -19.36 11.98 13.84
CA PRO A 162 -19.77 12.79 14.98
C PRO A 162 -18.59 13.62 15.49
N GLY A 163 -18.84 14.89 15.83
CA GLY A 163 -17.82 15.72 16.49
C GLY A 163 -17.55 15.25 17.92
N GLY A 164 -16.33 15.43 18.40
CA GLY A 164 -16.00 15.13 19.79
C GLY A 164 -14.50 15.14 20.07
N PRO A 165 -14.12 15.05 21.37
CA PRO A 165 -12.73 15.11 21.80
C PRO A 165 -11.90 13.90 21.39
N TYR A 166 -12.54 12.78 21.03
CA TYR A 166 -11.88 11.56 20.55
C TYR A 166 -11.05 11.78 19.27
N LEU A 167 -11.37 12.81 18.49
CA LEU A 167 -10.67 13.13 17.25
C LEU A 167 -9.27 13.71 17.48
N ALA A 168 -9.04 14.40 18.61
CA ALA A 168 -7.82 15.18 18.84
C ALA A 168 -6.52 14.36 18.80
N GLY A 169 -6.58 13.08 19.19
CA GLY A 169 -5.44 12.17 19.20
C GLY A 169 -5.25 11.35 17.93
N ILE A 170 -6.19 11.43 16.97
CA ILE A 170 -6.18 10.56 15.79
C ILE A 170 -5.10 11.00 14.82
N THR A 171 -4.21 10.07 14.46
CA THR A 171 -3.18 10.24 13.42
C THR A 171 -3.61 9.62 12.10
N LEU A 172 -4.47 8.59 12.12
CA LEU A 172 -4.98 7.93 10.93
C LEU A 172 -6.51 7.84 10.97
N LEU A 173 -7.17 8.52 10.03
CA LEU A 173 -8.62 8.51 9.86
C LEU A 173 -8.98 7.95 8.49
N LYS A 174 -9.56 6.75 8.46
CA LYS A 174 -10.02 6.09 7.23
C LYS A 174 -11.53 5.96 7.25
N LEU A 175 -12.19 6.57 6.28
CA LEU A 175 -13.63 6.63 6.11
C LEU A 175 -14.05 6.20 4.69
N GLY A 176 -13.25 5.36 4.04
CA GLY A 176 -13.46 4.95 2.66
C GLY A 176 -14.70 4.08 2.47
N GLY A 177 -15.37 4.17 1.32
CA GLY A 177 -16.50 3.29 1.00
C GLY A 177 -17.79 3.58 1.79
N ASN A 178 -17.98 4.82 2.26
CA ASN A 178 -19.16 5.18 3.06
C ASN A 178 -20.16 6.04 2.26
N GLU A 179 -21.19 6.52 2.95
CA GLU A 179 -22.19 7.44 2.40
C GLU A 179 -22.00 8.86 2.96
N LEU A 180 -20.76 9.31 3.15
CA LEU A 180 -20.51 10.70 3.52
C LEU A 180 -21.07 11.58 2.40
N ARG A 181 -21.99 12.49 2.76
CA ARG A 181 -22.66 13.39 1.82
C ARG A 181 -22.37 14.84 2.16
N GLY A 182 -22.37 15.70 1.15
CA GLY A 182 -22.18 17.13 1.33
C GLY A 182 -20.71 17.52 1.42
N ALA A 183 -20.44 18.61 2.14
CA ALA A 183 -19.09 19.05 2.45
C ALA A 183 -18.41 18.13 3.47
N LEU A 184 -17.07 18.07 3.44
CA LEU A 184 -16.30 17.35 4.47
C LEU A 184 -16.73 17.79 5.89
N PRO A 185 -17.04 16.85 6.80
CA PRO A 185 -17.57 17.17 8.11
C PRO A 185 -16.64 18.12 8.89
N PRO A 186 -17.17 19.24 9.47
CA PRO A 186 -16.39 20.14 10.31
C PRO A 186 -15.69 19.48 11.49
N ALA A 187 -16.21 18.33 11.95
CA ALA A 187 -15.60 17.51 12.98
C ALA A 187 -14.13 17.15 12.67
N VAL A 188 -13.75 16.98 11.40
CA VAL A 188 -12.37 16.64 11.00
C VAL A 188 -11.35 17.69 11.48
N SER A 189 -11.76 18.96 11.60
CA SER A 189 -10.90 20.03 12.15
C SER A 189 -10.41 19.77 13.58
N ALA A 190 -11.14 18.96 14.34
CA ALA A 190 -10.75 18.61 15.70
C ALA A 190 -9.60 17.59 15.75
N ALA A 191 -9.28 16.92 14.64
CA ALA A 191 -8.20 15.95 14.54
C ALA A 191 -6.85 16.64 14.29
N THR A 192 -6.37 17.39 15.28
CA THR A 192 -5.16 18.22 15.16
C THR A 192 -3.87 17.42 14.99
N ALA A 193 -3.84 16.15 15.40
CA ALA A 193 -2.72 15.22 15.20
C ALA A 193 -2.81 14.41 13.90
N LEU A 194 -3.81 14.67 13.05
CA LEU A 194 -4.09 13.86 11.87
C LEU A 194 -2.96 13.93 10.86
N GLN A 195 -2.49 12.76 10.43
CA GLN A 195 -1.42 12.59 9.44
C GLN A 195 -1.96 12.05 8.11
N CYS A 196 -2.94 11.16 8.16
CA CYS A 196 -3.51 10.56 6.96
C CYS A 196 -5.04 10.54 7.06
N LEU A 197 -5.68 11.09 6.02
CA LEU A 197 -7.12 11.10 5.81
C LEU A 197 -7.47 10.32 4.54
N ASP A 198 -8.27 9.27 4.65
CA ASP A 198 -8.84 8.57 3.50
C ASP A 198 -10.36 8.70 3.49
N VAL A 199 -10.91 9.32 2.46
CA VAL A 199 -12.36 9.50 2.27
C VAL A 199 -12.81 9.05 0.88
N ARG A 200 -12.03 8.18 0.21
CA ARG A 200 -12.38 7.61 -1.09
C ARG A 200 -13.70 6.84 -1.04
N SER A 201 -14.27 6.60 -2.20
CA SER A 201 -15.52 5.88 -2.43
C SER A 201 -16.66 6.42 -1.56
N ASN A 202 -16.78 7.75 -1.52
CA ASN A 202 -17.91 8.46 -0.88
C ASN A 202 -18.62 9.29 -1.95
N PRO A 203 -19.54 8.70 -2.73
CA PRO A 203 -20.06 9.30 -3.96
C PRO A 203 -20.85 10.61 -3.75
N GLY A 204 -21.32 10.88 -2.53
CA GLY A 204 -22.03 12.11 -2.19
C GLY A 204 -21.15 13.20 -1.56
N LEU A 205 -19.87 12.92 -1.33
CA LEU A 205 -18.93 13.83 -0.68
C LEU A 205 -18.27 14.73 -1.73
N TYR A 206 -18.19 16.03 -1.43
CA TYR A 206 -17.43 16.99 -2.22
C TYR A 206 -16.65 17.94 -1.32
N LEU A 207 -15.54 18.47 -1.84
CA LEU A 207 -14.75 19.46 -1.12
C LEU A 207 -15.26 20.86 -1.41
N THR A 208 -15.58 21.61 -0.35
CA THR A 208 -15.87 23.05 -0.44
C THR A 208 -14.62 23.87 -0.12
N PRO A 209 -14.53 25.15 -0.52
CA PRO A 209 -13.45 26.04 -0.08
C PRO A 209 -13.27 26.10 1.45
N ALA A 210 -14.36 25.98 2.23
CA ALA A 210 -14.27 25.93 3.69
C ALA A 210 -13.68 24.60 4.21
N SER A 211 -14.01 23.48 3.56
CA SER A 211 -13.40 22.17 3.87
C SER A 211 -11.90 22.16 3.56
N VAL A 212 -11.56 22.82 2.46
CA VAL A 212 -10.22 23.05 1.95
C VAL A 212 -9.40 23.87 2.97
N ASP A 213 -9.89 25.04 3.36
CA ASP A 213 -9.25 25.90 4.37
C ASP A 213 -9.06 25.19 5.72
N MET A 214 -10.05 24.41 6.13
CA MET A 214 -10.01 23.62 7.35
C MET A 214 -8.89 22.58 7.32
N LEU A 215 -8.81 21.77 6.25
CA LEU A 215 -7.76 20.77 6.09
C LEU A 215 -6.37 21.40 6.08
N ALA A 216 -6.26 22.60 5.49
CA ALA A 216 -5.01 23.34 5.45
C ALA A 216 -4.52 23.85 6.82
N GLN A 217 -5.39 23.90 7.83
CA GLN A 217 -5.04 24.24 9.21
C GLN A 217 -4.48 23.05 10.01
N LEU A 218 -4.56 21.82 9.47
CA LEU A 218 -4.07 20.61 10.14
C LEU A 218 -2.57 20.43 9.88
N ALA A 219 -1.74 20.97 10.79
CA ALA A 219 -0.28 21.02 10.63
C ALA A 219 0.42 19.66 10.53
N SER A 220 -0.21 18.58 11.00
CA SER A 220 0.38 17.23 10.95
C SER A 220 -0.02 16.45 9.69
N LEU A 221 -0.91 16.99 8.86
CA LEU A 221 -1.53 16.25 7.75
C LEU A 221 -0.57 16.10 6.58
N SER A 222 -0.18 14.86 6.28
CA SER A 222 0.79 14.53 5.23
C SER A 222 0.17 13.81 4.03
N SER A 223 -1.00 13.20 4.18
CA SER A 223 -1.63 12.39 3.14
C SER A 223 -3.15 12.53 3.15
N ILE A 224 -3.74 12.75 1.97
CA ILE A 224 -5.19 12.79 1.77
C ILE A 224 -5.52 11.89 0.56
N CYS A 225 -6.44 10.96 0.73
CA CYS A 225 -6.96 10.11 -0.34
C CYS A 225 -8.41 10.51 -0.65
N LEU A 226 -8.66 10.90 -1.91
CA LEU A 226 -9.94 11.36 -2.44
C LEU A 226 -10.28 10.58 -3.71
N ASP A 227 -11.56 10.55 -4.09
CA ASP A 227 -11.97 10.02 -5.39
C ASP A 227 -11.58 10.98 -6.52
N ASP A 228 -11.21 10.41 -7.66
CA ASP A 228 -10.79 11.18 -8.83
C ASP A 228 -12.01 11.78 -9.55
N THR A 229 -12.50 12.90 -9.04
CA THR A 229 -13.62 13.63 -9.65
C THR A 229 -13.17 15.02 -10.11
N ARG A 230 -13.61 15.44 -11.30
CA ARG A 230 -13.29 16.75 -11.92
C ARG A 230 -13.55 17.97 -11.02
N GLU A 231 -14.49 17.89 -10.08
CA GLU A 231 -14.78 18.96 -9.11
C GLU A 231 -13.78 19.01 -7.93
N SER A 232 -13.14 17.89 -7.61
CA SER A 232 -12.09 17.80 -6.59
C SER A 232 -10.84 18.58 -7.02
N HIS A 233 -10.47 18.52 -8.30
CA HIS A 233 -9.32 19.24 -8.87
C HIS A 233 -9.43 20.77 -8.74
N ALA A 234 -10.62 21.35 -8.98
CA ALA A 234 -10.83 22.81 -8.87
C ALA A 234 -10.79 23.32 -7.41
N SER A 235 -11.25 22.51 -6.46
CA SER A 235 -11.25 22.83 -5.03
C SER A 235 -9.88 22.61 -4.37
N LEU A 236 -9.09 21.65 -4.87
CA LEU A 236 -7.70 21.44 -4.49
C LEU A 236 -6.79 22.61 -4.91
N CYS A 237 -7.03 23.22 -6.08
CA CYS A 237 -6.33 24.44 -6.50
C CYS A 237 -6.55 25.63 -5.55
N ASN A 238 -7.68 25.70 -4.83
CA ASN A 238 -7.93 26.76 -3.84
C ASN A 238 -7.28 26.48 -2.47
N LEU A 239 -7.01 25.21 -2.12
CA LEU A 239 -6.26 24.81 -0.90
C LEU A 239 -4.80 25.27 -0.96
N GLN A 240 -4.27 25.39 -2.17
CA GLN A 240 -2.92 25.89 -2.45
C GLN A 240 -2.77 27.39 -2.20
N VAL A 241 -3.87 28.17 -2.09
CA VAL A 241 -3.82 29.64 -2.09
C VAL A 241 -3.93 30.26 -0.68
N THR A 242 -4.54 29.58 0.31
CA THR A 242 -4.89 30.20 1.62
C THR A 242 -4.06 29.74 2.83
N SER A 243 -3.20 28.72 2.71
CA SER A 243 -2.38 28.18 3.81
C SER A 243 -0.91 28.61 3.80
N ALA A 244 -0.59 29.66 3.04
CA ALA A 244 0.76 30.09 2.66
C ALA A 244 1.70 30.58 3.81
N ALA A 245 1.48 30.24 5.08
CA ALA A 245 2.27 30.78 6.20
C ALA A 245 2.90 29.76 7.17
N ALA A 246 2.70 28.45 7.06
CA ALA A 246 3.36 27.52 7.96
C ALA A 246 3.75 26.18 7.29
N ALA A 247 4.86 26.24 6.53
CA ALA A 247 5.84 25.17 6.29
C ALA A 247 5.30 23.72 6.14
N THR A 248 5.26 23.11 4.96
CA THR A 248 6.33 22.99 3.96
C THR A 248 5.74 22.79 2.56
N ALA A 249 6.27 23.54 1.58
CA ALA A 249 6.09 23.46 0.13
C ALA A 249 5.10 22.39 -0.42
N ALA A 250 3.94 22.86 -0.91
CA ALA A 250 3.24 22.16 -1.99
C ALA A 250 4.07 22.29 -3.28
N VAL A 251 5.03 21.38 -3.43
CA VAL A 251 5.67 21.10 -4.71
C VAL A 251 4.60 20.41 -5.55
N MET A 252 4.24 20.94 -6.72
CA MET A 252 3.52 20.12 -7.71
C MET A 252 4.29 18.81 -7.85
N PRO A 253 3.66 17.63 -7.78
CA PRO A 253 4.39 16.36 -7.79
C PRO A 253 5.33 16.39 -8.99
N LYS A 254 6.63 16.29 -8.71
CA LYS A 254 7.66 16.44 -9.71
C LYS A 254 7.37 15.40 -10.79
N LYS A 255 7.09 15.87 -12.01
CA LYS A 255 6.88 15.02 -13.18
C LYS A 255 8.04 15.23 -14.12
N TRP A 256 8.53 14.12 -14.66
CA TRP A 256 9.54 14.13 -15.70
C TRP A 256 8.93 13.74 -17.04
N ILE A 257 9.74 13.85 -18.09
CA ILE A 257 9.42 13.35 -19.42
C ILE A 257 9.60 11.83 -19.38
N PRO A 258 8.64 11.02 -19.87
CA PRO A 258 8.80 9.57 -19.94
C PRO A 258 10.00 9.20 -20.82
N LEU A 259 10.77 8.20 -20.40
CA LEU A 259 11.96 7.75 -21.13
C LEU A 259 11.57 6.74 -22.22
N GLU A 260 12.13 6.87 -23.42
CA GLU A 260 11.98 5.87 -24.48
C GLU A 260 12.71 4.56 -24.09
N SER A 261 12.06 3.40 -24.29
CA SER A 261 12.72 2.08 -24.10
C SER A 261 13.64 1.78 -25.27
N ASN A 262 14.82 2.38 -25.27
CA ASN A 262 15.78 2.27 -26.36
C ASN A 262 17.19 1.97 -25.81
N PRO A 263 17.87 0.92 -26.29
CA PRO A 263 19.21 0.56 -25.83
C PRO A 263 20.23 1.71 -25.92
N GLU A 264 20.23 2.46 -27.02
CA GLU A 264 21.18 3.57 -27.24
C GLU A 264 20.98 4.70 -26.22
N VAL A 265 19.71 5.02 -25.92
CA VAL A 265 19.35 6.01 -24.89
C VAL A 265 19.83 5.54 -23.51
N LEU A 266 19.65 4.26 -23.19
CA LEU A 266 20.06 3.70 -21.90
C LEU A 266 21.59 3.60 -21.74
N ASP A 267 22.32 3.32 -22.82
CA ASP A 267 23.78 3.35 -22.84
C ASP A 267 24.31 4.78 -22.61
N GLU A 268 23.80 5.76 -23.35
CA GLU A 268 24.22 7.16 -23.19
C GLU A 268 23.84 7.70 -21.80
N TYR A 269 22.66 7.37 -21.30
CA TYR A 269 22.23 7.74 -19.95
C TYR A 269 23.16 7.12 -18.90
N SER A 270 23.52 5.85 -19.03
CA SER A 270 24.48 5.19 -18.14
C SER A 270 25.84 5.89 -18.13
N ALA A 271 26.33 6.31 -19.30
CA ALA A 271 27.58 7.08 -19.42
C ALA A 271 27.48 8.42 -18.67
N LYS A 272 26.36 9.15 -18.79
CA LYS A 272 26.14 10.42 -18.06
C LYS A 272 25.96 10.23 -16.54
N LEU A 273 25.47 9.06 -16.11
CA LEU A 273 25.46 8.66 -14.69
C LEU A 273 26.87 8.32 -14.17
N GLY A 274 27.86 8.23 -15.08
CA GLY A 274 29.27 7.97 -14.82
C GLY A 274 29.64 6.49 -14.82
N VAL A 275 28.89 5.67 -15.54
CA VAL A 275 29.20 4.25 -15.75
C VAL A 275 29.86 4.08 -17.11
N ASP A 276 31.08 3.54 -17.13
CA ASP A 276 31.76 3.17 -18.37
C ASP A 276 31.38 1.73 -18.74
N LEU A 277 30.26 1.59 -19.44
CA LEU A 277 29.73 0.30 -19.88
C LEU A 277 30.70 -0.43 -20.82
N GLY A 278 31.31 0.30 -21.77
CA GLY A 278 32.31 -0.27 -22.69
C GLY A 278 33.52 -0.85 -21.96
N ALA A 279 34.10 -0.10 -21.01
CA ALA A 279 35.19 -0.61 -20.21
C ALA A 279 34.75 -1.72 -19.22
N SER A 280 33.46 -1.82 -18.92
CA SER A 280 32.85 -2.92 -18.15
C SER A 280 32.54 -4.15 -19.02
N ASN A 281 32.78 -4.07 -20.34
CA ASN A 281 32.34 -5.05 -21.32
C ASN A 281 30.83 -5.34 -21.21
N LEU A 282 30.02 -4.28 -21.13
CA LEU A 282 28.56 -4.33 -21.06
C LEU A 282 27.96 -3.28 -21.99
N HIS A 283 26.74 -3.50 -22.44
CA HIS A 283 25.90 -2.55 -23.17
C HIS A 283 24.44 -2.97 -23.04
N PHE A 284 23.50 -2.06 -23.29
CA PHE A 284 22.10 -2.42 -23.43
C PHE A 284 21.82 -2.96 -24.84
N CYS A 285 20.97 -3.98 -24.96
CA CYS A 285 20.55 -4.54 -26.24
C CYS A 285 19.08 -4.98 -26.20
N ASP A 286 18.40 -4.92 -27.34
CA ASP A 286 17.00 -5.37 -27.44
C ASP A 286 16.84 -6.87 -27.23
N VAL A 287 15.73 -7.26 -26.62
CA VAL A 287 15.26 -8.65 -26.56
C VAL A 287 14.07 -8.78 -27.50
N PHE A 288 14.31 -9.32 -28.70
CA PHE A 288 13.31 -9.36 -29.78
C PHE A 288 12.12 -10.30 -29.52
N SER A 289 12.34 -11.40 -28.80
CA SER A 289 11.30 -12.36 -28.43
C SER A 289 11.67 -13.06 -27.13
N LEU A 290 10.65 -13.57 -26.44
CA LEU A 290 10.81 -14.41 -25.25
C LEU A 290 10.93 -15.91 -25.58
N ASP A 291 10.87 -16.27 -26.88
CA ASP A 291 11.05 -17.66 -27.33
C ASP A 291 12.47 -18.14 -27.07
N GLU A 292 12.61 -19.37 -26.58
CA GLU A 292 13.89 -19.90 -26.11
C GLU A 292 14.99 -19.81 -27.17
N GLU A 293 14.65 -20.09 -28.43
CA GLU A 293 15.58 -20.00 -29.58
C GLU A 293 16.02 -18.57 -29.88
N LEU A 294 15.17 -17.56 -29.66
CA LEU A 294 15.47 -16.16 -29.97
C LEU A 294 16.15 -15.45 -28.79
N LEU A 295 15.98 -15.94 -27.56
CA LEU A 295 16.74 -15.47 -26.40
C LEU A 295 18.24 -15.76 -26.52
N GLU A 296 18.64 -16.71 -27.37
CA GLU A 296 20.06 -16.98 -27.68
C GLU A 296 20.72 -15.87 -28.50
N MET A 297 19.93 -15.01 -29.17
CA MET A 297 20.45 -13.85 -29.90
C MET A 297 20.95 -12.74 -28.97
N VAL A 298 20.50 -12.75 -27.70
CA VAL A 298 20.91 -11.76 -26.70
C VAL A 298 22.30 -12.12 -26.18
N PRO A 299 23.29 -11.21 -26.27
CA PRO A 299 24.64 -11.46 -25.77
C PRO A 299 24.67 -11.88 -24.30
N ARG A 300 25.71 -12.62 -23.91
CA ARG A 300 25.84 -13.23 -22.57
C ARG A 300 27.19 -12.87 -21.94
N PRO A 301 27.25 -12.76 -20.60
CA PRO A 301 26.15 -12.87 -19.64
C PRO A 301 25.22 -11.65 -19.61
N VAL A 302 23.95 -11.87 -19.22
CA VAL A 302 23.00 -10.80 -18.91
C VAL A 302 23.06 -10.46 -17.42
N LYS A 303 23.09 -9.17 -17.10
CA LYS A 303 23.21 -8.63 -15.74
C LYS A 303 21.91 -8.05 -15.20
N ALA A 304 21.06 -7.51 -16.07
CA ALA A 304 19.74 -7.02 -15.73
C ALA A 304 18.85 -7.03 -16.98
N VAL A 305 17.54 -7.06 -16.77
CA VAL A 305 16.54 -6.90 -17.84
C VAL A 305 15.55 -5.83 -17.43
N LEU A 306 15.30 -4.86 -18.31
CA LEU A 306 14.27 -3.85 -18.16
C LEU A 306 13.06 -4.26 -18.99
N LEU A 307 11.91 -4.34 -18.36
CA LEU A 307 10.61 -4.54 -19.00
C LEU A 307 9.86 -3.21 -19.04
N LEU A 308 9.39 -2.81 -20.21
CA LEU A 308 8.31 -1.84 -20.36
C LEU A 308 7.00 -2.58 -20.62
N PHE A 309 5.96 -2.29 -19.86
CA PHE A 309 4.66 -2.95 -19.99
C PHE A 309 3.50 -1.97 -19.77
N PRO A 310 2.29 -2.27 -20.29
CA PRO A 310 1.12 -1.44 -20.09
C PRO A 310 0.53 -1.64 -18.70
N VAL A 311 0.20 -0.53 -18.05
CA VAL A 311 -0.56 -0.45 -16.82
C VAL A 311 -2.04 -0.35 -17.21
N THR A 312 -2.73 -1.48 -17.11
CA THR A 312 -4.19 -1.61 -17.28
C THR A 312 -4.86 -1.96 -15.95
N ASP A 313 -6.18 -1.85 -15.89
CA ASP A 313 -6.95 -2.26 -14.71
C ASP A 313 -6.69 -3.72 -14.33
N GLU A 314 -6.53 -4.62 -15.30
CA GLU A 314 -6.20 -6.02 -15.08
C GLU A 314 -4.82 -6.18 -14.44
N THR A 315 -3.81 -5.47 -14.94
CA THR A 315 -2.45 -5.52 -14.38
C THR A 315 -2.38 -4.90 -12.98
N GLU A 316 -3.15 -3.84 -12.70
CA GLU A 316 -3.22 -3.22 -11.38
C GLU A 316 -3.95 -4.11 -10.37
N LYS A 317 -5.02 -4.80 -10.80
CA LYS A 317 -5.69 -5.80 -9.98
C LYS A 317 -4.74 -6.96 -9.64
N ALA A 318 -4.04 -7.51 -10.64
CA ALA A 318 -3.06 -8.56 -10.45
C ALA A 318 -1.90 -8.13 -9.52
N ARG A 319 -1.47 -6.87 -9.62
CA ARG A 319 -0.45 -6.28 -8.73
C ARG A 319 -0.95 -6.20 -7.29
N ALA A 320 -2.20 -5.80 -7.08
CA ALA A 320 -2.80 -5.75 -5.74
C ALA A 320 -2.95 -7.14 -5.12
N GLU A 321 -3.39 -8.13 -5.91
CA GLU A 321 -3.50 -9.53 -5.49
C GLU A 321 -2.12 -10.11 -5.10
N GLU A 322 -1.09 -9.91 -5.93
CA GLU A 322 0.28 -10.35 -5.64
C GLU A 322 0.81 -9.70 -4.35
N GLN A 323 0.50 -8.43 -4.12
CA GLN A 323 0.89 -7.72 -2.90
C GLN A 323 0.24 -8.33 -1.65
N CYS A 324 -1.06 -8.64 -1.71
CA CYS A 324 -1.78 -9.30 -0.62
C CYS A 324 -1.23 -10.71 -0.35
N GLU A 325 -0.96 -11.50 -1.39
CA GLU A 325 -0.39 -12.85 -1.25
C GLU A 325 0.99 -12.81 -0.56
N ILE A 326 1.83 -11.86 -0.94
CA ILE A 326 3.17 -11.69 -0.38
C ILE A 326 3.11 -11.25 1.07
N GLU A 327 2.17 -10.38 1.43
CA GLU A 327 1.94 -9.97 2.83
C GLU A 327 1.47 -11.13 3.69
N ALA A 328 0.59 -11.99 3.14
CA ALA A 328 0.08 -13.16 3.85
C ALA A 328 1.14 -14.26 4.02
N ARG A 329 1.88 -14.59 2.96
CA ARG A 329 2.84 -15.71 2.97
C ARG A 329 4.25 -15.31 3.41
N GLY A 330 4.54 -14.02 3.41
CA GLY A 330 5.89 -13.48 3.54
C GLY A 330 6.76 -13.74 2.30
N GLN A 331 7.91 -13.09 2.25
CA GLN A 331 8.97 -13.43 1.30
C GLN A 331 10.33 -13.10 1.89
N HIS A 332 11.37 -13.80 1.43
CA HIS A 332 12.73 -13.43 1.73
C HIS A 332 13.24 -12.41 0.71
N VAL A 333 13.69 -11.25 1.18
CA VAL A 333 14.35 -10.24 0.35
C VAL A 333 15.77 -10.06 0.87
N SER A 334 16.74 -10.20 -0.03
CA SER A 334 18.14 -10.02 0.33
C SER A 334 18.41 -8.60 0.87
N PRO A 335 19.13 -8.44 2.00
CA PRO A 335 19.49 -7.14 2.53
C PRO A 335 20.55 -6.41 1.69
N SER A 336 21.27 -7.13 0.82
CA SER A 336 22.28 -6.52 -0.07
C SER A 336 21.65 -5.86 -1.31
N LEU A 337 20.37 -6.13 -1.57
CA LEU A 337 19.61 -5.63 -2.70
C LEU A 337 19.38 -4.12 -2.58
N PHE A 338 19.80 -3.38 -3.60
CA PHE A 338 19.46 -1.97 -3.73
C PHE A 338 18.05 -1.84 -4.31
N TYR A 339 17.15 -1.24 -3.53
CA TYR A 339 15.79 -0.94 -3.95
C TYR A 339 15.41 0.47 -3.50
N MET A 340 14.58 1.14 -4.30
CA MET A 340 14.07 2.48 -4.02
C MET A 340 12.67 2.65 -4.60
N LYS A 341 11.88 3.48 -3.92
CA LYS A 341 10.53 3.84 -4.35
C LYS A 341 10.55 4.87 -5.46
N GLN A 342 9.51 4.84 -6.28
CA GLN A 342 9.20 5.92 -7.19
C GLN A 342 8.36 6.97 -6.48
N SER A 343 8.89 8.18 -6.39
CA SER A 343 8.18 9.35 -5.87
C SER A 343 7.96 10.45 -6.91
N ILE A 344 8.64 10.35 -8.07
CA ILE A 344 8.56 11.27 -9.21
C ILE A 344 7.67 10.65 -10.30
N GLY A 345 6.73 11.42 -10.85
CA GLY A 345 5.91 10.99 -11.98
C GLY A 345 6.76 10.77 -13.23
N ASN A 346 6.49 9.71 -14.00
CA ASN A 346 7.24 9.28 -15.19
C ASN A 346 8.72 8.91 -14.97
N ALA A 347 9.20 8.83 -13.73
CA ALA A 347 10.60 8.46 -13.44
C ALA A 347 10.89 6.95 -13.48
N CYS A 348 9.93 6.11 -13.90
CA CYS A 348 10.07 4.66 -13.89
C CYS A 348 11.28 4.17 -14.70
N GLY A 349 11.57 4.78 -15.87
CA GLY A 349 12.75 4.44 -16.68
C GLY A 349 14.07 4.70 -15.94
N THR A 350 14.20 5.86 -15.31
CA THR A 350 15.38 6.19 -14.48
C THR A 350 15.51 5.25 -13.28
N ILE A 351 14.40 4.93 -12.60
CA ILE A 351 14.42 4.06 -11.43
C ILE A 351 14.80 2.63 -11.83
N GLY A 352 14.24 2.11 -12.91
CA GLY A 352 14.62 0.81 -13.46
C GLY A 352 16.10 0.77 -13.85
N LEU A 353 16.61 1.83 -14.48
CA LEU A 353 18.04 1.94 -14.82
C LEU A 353 18.92 1.96 -13.56
N LEU A 354 18.57 2.76 -12.56
CA LEU A 354 19.29 2.81 -11.28
C LEU A 354 19.24 1.47 -10.55
N HIS A 355 18.10 0.78 -10.52
CA HIS A 355 17.97 -0.56 -9.97
C HIS A 355 18.88 -1.56 -10.70
N SER A 356 18.95 -1.49 -12.03
CA SER A 356 19.80 -2.35 -12.85
C SER A 356 21.29 -2.12 -12.57
N LEU A 357 21.73 -0.85 -12.56
CA LEU A 357 23.13 -0.47 -12.35
C LEU A 357 23.57 -0.69 -10.90
N ALA A 358 22.77 -0.27 -9.92
CA ALA A 358 23.12 -0.33 -8.50
C ALA A 358 23.29 -1.77 -7.98
N ASN A 359 22.44 -2.70 -8.45
CA ASN A 359 22.52 -4.12 -8.09
C ASN A 359 23.62 -4.87 -8.85
N ASN A 360 24.17 -4.27 -9.91
CA ASN A 360 25.30 -4.81 -10.67
C ASN A 360 26.59 -4.01 -10.50
N ARG A 361 26.67 -3.12 -9.50
CA ARG A 361 27.81 -2.22 -9.26
C ARG A 361 29.17 -2.92 -9.16
N GLY A 362 29.21 -4.19 -8.74
CA GLY A 362 30.44 -4.99 -8.69
C GLY A 362 30.99 -5.42 -10.05
N ALA A 363 30.16 -5.39 -11.10
CA ALA A 363 30.54 -5.68 -12.48
C ALA A 363 30.76 -4.40 -13.32
N LEU A 364 30.60 -3.21 -12.72
CA LEU A 364 30.61 -1.93 -13.41
C LEU A 364 31.84 -1.10 -13.03
N LYS A 365 32.45 -0.46 -14.02
CA LYS A 365 33.40 0.62 -13.83
C LYS A 365 32.64 1.93 -13.65
N ILE A 366 32.47 2.33 -12.39
CA ILE A 366 31.79 3.56 -12.00
C ILE A 366 32.87 4.61 -11.71
N ALA A 367 32.83 5.75 -12.41
CA ALA A 367 33.78 6.83 -12.22
C ALA A 367 33.62 7.46 -10.82
N ASP A 368 34.74 7.71 -10.15
CA ASP A 368 34.74 8.42 -8.87
C ASP A 368 34.15 9.83 -9.02
N GLY A 369 33.33 10.23 -8.06
CA GLY A 369 32.66 11.52 -8.09
C GLY A 369 31.55 11.64 -9.15
N SER A 370 31.22 10.58 -9.88
CA SER A 370 30.04 10.54 -10.74
C SER A 370 28.73 10.65 -9.95
N PHE A 371 27.63 10.94 -10.65
CA PHE A 371 26.30 10.94 -10.04
C PHE A 371 26.03 9.59 -9.35
N LEU A 372 26.22 8.45 -10.04
CA LEU A 372 25.87 7.15 -9.48
C LEU A 372 26.72 6.83 -8.24
N ALA A 373 28.03 7.10 -8.28
CA ALA A 373 28.91 6.89 -7.12
C ALA A 373 28.49 7.74 -5.92
N GLN A 374 28.19 9.02 -6.13
CA GLN A 374 27.75 9.92 -5.08
C GLN A 374 26.37 9.54 -4.53
N PHE A 375 25.43 9.17 -5.39
CA PHE A 375 24.07 8.80 -5.00
C PHE A 375 24.05 7.50 -4.19
N LEU A 376 24.78 6.46 -4.61
CA LEU A 376 24.89 5.21 -3.87
C LEU A 376 25.53 5.40 -2.50
N LYS A 377 26.55 6.27 -2.41
CA LYS A 377 27.20 6.62 -1.14
C LYS A 377 26.29 7.44 -0.23
N ALA A 378 25.60 8.45 -0.77
CA ALA A 378 24.72 9.32 0.00
C ALA A 378 23.48 8.60 0.55
N THR A 379 23.04 7.54 -0.14
CA THR A 379 21.85 6.76 0.21
C THR A 379 22.17 5.41 0.86
N GLU A 380 23.43 5.21 1.26
CA GLU A 380 23.86 4.04 2.02
C GLU A 380 23.13 4.00 3.38
N GLY A 381 22.55 2.85 3.73
CA GLY A 381 21.76 2.69 4.95
C GLY A 381 20.35 3.30 4.95
N MET A 382 19.98 4.07 3.93
CA MET A 382 18.61 4.56 3.77
C MET A 382 17.65 3.44 3.37
N ASP A 383 16.40 3.53 3.83
CA ASP A 383 15.32 2.69 3.33
C ASP A 383 14.88 3.10 1.92
N ALA A 384 13.98 2.32 1.33
CA ALA A 384 13.52 2.51 -0.04
C ALA A 384 12.76 3.82 -0.27
N ALA A 385 12.00 4.29 0.73
CA ALA A 385 11.23 5.52 0.64
C ALA A 385 12.15 6.74 0.74
N ALA A 386 13.10 6.71 1.68
CA ALA A 386 14.12 7.74 1.84
C ALA A 386 15.01 7.88 0.59
N ARG A 387 15.37 6.76 -0.07
CA ARG A 387 16.07 6.80 -1.37
C ARG A 387 15.28 7.51 -2.47
N GLY A 388 13.97 7.22 -2.55
CA GLY A 388 13.05 7.89 -3.49
C GLY A 388 12.99 9.39 -3.24
N ALA A 389 12.75 9.77 -1.98
CA ALA A 389 12.71 11.17 -1.55
C ALA A 389 14.04 11.91 -1.82
N PHE A 390 15.19 11.25 -1.62
CA PHE A 390 16.50 11.82 -1.93
C PHE A 390 16.67 12.07 -3.43
N LEU A 391 16.20 11.17 -4.30
CA LEU A 391 16.26 11.37 -5.75
C LEU A 391 15.36 12.53 -6.19
N GLU A 392 14.19 12.66 -5.58
CA GLU A 392 13.23 13.73 -5.90
C GLU A 392 13.70 15.11 -5.43
N GLN A 393 14.17 15.19 -4.18
CA GLN A 393 14.63 16.41 -3.54
C GLN A 393 15.98 16.14 -2.86
N PRO A 394 17.08 16.11 -3.63
CA PRO A 394 18.40 15.94 -3.04
C PRO A 394 18.71 17.15 -2.14
N PRO A 395 19.41 16.95 -1.01
CA PRO A 395 19.84 18.04 -0.15
C PRO A 395 20.76 19.00 -0.92
N GLU A 396 20.88 20.24 -0.45
CA GLU A 396 21.75 21.24 -1.09
C GLU A 396 23.19 20.72 -1.24
N GLY A 397 23.73 20.80 -2.46
CA GLY A 397 25.05 20.26 -2.80
C GLY A 397 25.10 18.74 -3.00
N GLY A 398 23.98 18.04 -2.86
CA GLY A 398 23.84 16.62 -3.19
C GLY A 398 23.78 16.36 -4.71
N PRO A 399 24.01 15.11 -5.14
CA PRO A 399 23.93 14.74 -6.55
C PRO A 399 22.48 14.90 -7.05
N ASN A 400 22.30 15.67 -8.12
CA ASN A 400 21.00 15.90 -8.76
C ASN A 400 21.01 15.30 -10.17
N ILE A 401 19.99 14.49 -10.48
CA ILE A 401 19.84 13.76 -11.74
C ILE A 401 18.99 14.51 -12.79
N ASP A 402 18.28 15.58 -12.42
CA ASP A 402 17.23 16.21 -13.23
C ASP A 402 17.66 16.55 -14.65
N SER A 403 18.80 17.23 -14.79
CA SER A 403 19.34 17.60 -16.11
C SER A 403 19.85 16.41 -16.90
N ILE A 404 20.31 15.35 -16.21
CA ILE A 404 20.76 14.10 -16.85
C ILE A 404 19.56 13.37 -17.42
N HIS A 405 18.50 13.23 -16.62
CA HIS A 405 17.23 12.63 -17.03
C HIS A 405 16.62 13.41 -18.20
N GLU A 406 16.46 14.73 -18.07
CA GLU A 406 15.85 15.55 -19.12
C GLU A 406 16.61 15.45 -20.45
N ALA A 407 17.94 15.40 -20.40
CA ALA A 407 18.76 15.21 -21.59
C ALA A 407 18.54 13.84 -22.24
N ALA A 408 18.41 12.77 -21.46
CA ALA A 408 18.14 11.42 -21.96
C ALA A 408 16.72 11.27 -22.51
N ALA A 409 15.72 11.85 -21.84
CA ALA A 409 14.32 11.77 -22.26
C ALA A 409 14.01 12.52 -23.58
N ARG A 410 14.89 13.44 -24.00
CA ARG A 410 14.82 14.14 -25.30
C ARG A 410 15.57 13.40 -26.42
N GLN A 411 16.18 12.26 -26.13
CA GLN A 411 16.82 11.37 -27.10
C GLN A 411 15.86 10.28 -27.55
N GLY A 412 16.34 9.40 -28.42
CA GLY A 412 15.55 8.32 -28.99
C GLY A 412 15.09 8.61 -30.40
N ALA A 413 14.31 7.68 -30.95
CA ALA A 413 13.78 7.76 -32.30
C ALA A 413 12.45 8.53 -32.37
N THR A 414 11.81 8.75 -31.22
CA THR A 414 10.52 9.44 -31.12
C THR A 414 10.67 10.86 -30.54
N GLU A 415 9.73 11.74 -30.89
CA GLU A 415 9.66 13.06 -30.25
C GLU A 415 9.17 12.91 -28.81
N ALA A 416 9.91 13.50 -27.87
CA ALA A 416 9.57 13.44 -26.46
C ALA A 416 8.21 14.11 -26.18
N PRO A 417 7.26 13.43 -25.51
CA PRO A 417 5.99 14.02 -25.15
C PRO A 417 6.16 15.09 -24.06
N PRO A 418 5.14 15.94 -23.84
CA PRO A 418 5.08 16.80 -22.67
C PRO A 418 5.18 16.01 -21.36
N ALA A 419 5.81 16.58 -20.34
CA ALA A 419 5.98 15.92 -19.04
C ALA A 419 4.65 15.65 -18.29
N ASP A 420 3.57 16.34 -18.66
CA ASP A 420 2.23 16.17 -18.10
C ASP A 420 1.36 15.16 -18.87
N GLU A 421 1.83 14.62 -19.99
CA GLU A 421 1.11 13.60 -20.76
C GLU A 421 0.87 12.34 -19.90
N GLU A 422 -0.36 11.84 -19.95
CA GLU A 422 -0.73 10.61 -19.25
C GLU A 422 -0.17 9.40 -19.99
N VAL A 423 0.87 8.80 -19.41
CA VAL A 423 1.49 7.58 -19.93
C VAL A 423 1.02 6.39 -19.10
N ASN A 424 0.46 5.40 -19.78
CA ASN A 424 0.04 4.13 -19.19
C ASN A 424 1.10 3.03 -19.33
N LEU A 425 2.33 3.35 -19.73
CA LEU A 425 3.44 2.40 -19.80
C LEU A 425 4.35 2.55 -18.58
N HIS A 426 4.89 1.43 -18.10
CA HIS A 426 5.71 1.41 -16.89
C HIS A 426 6.92 0.50 -17.00
N PHE A 427 8.06 0.96 -16.47
CA PHE A 427 9.28 0.16 -16.40
C PHE A 427 9.40 -0.62 -15.09
N ALA A 428 9.85 -1.87 -15.19
CA ALA A 428 10.34 -2.68 -14.07
C ALA A 428 11.70 -3.29 -14.42
N ALA A 429 12.58 -3.42 -13.42
CA ALA A 429 13.89 -4.05 -13.59
C ALA A 429 13.91 -5.45 -12.98
N PHE A 430 14.59 -6.39 -13.65
CA PHE A 430 14.83 -7.74 -13.16
C PHE A 430 16.32 -7.97 -12.97
N VAL A 431 16.70 -8.45 -11.78
CA VAL A 431 18.10 -8.73 -11.43
C VAL A 431 18.21 -10.05 -10.68
N CYS A 432 19.34 -10.74 -10.86
CA CYS A 432 19.67 -11.92 -10.09
C CYS A 432 20.61 -11.53 -8.94
N SER A 433 20.18 -11.72 -7.70
CA SER A 433 20.98 -11.41 -6.52
C SER A 433 20.91 -12.55 -5.50
N GLU A 434 22.07 -12.96 -4.98
CA GLU A 434 22.19 -14.04 -3.98
C GLU A 434 21.42 -15.33 -4.35
N GLY A 435 21.42 -15.69 -5.64
CA GLY A 435 20.77 -16.90 -6.14
C GLY A 435 19.25 -16.80 -6.30
N ALA A 436 18.66 -15.60 -6.23
CA ALA A 436 17.23 -15.36 -6.45
C ALA A 436 16.97 -14.28 -7.51
N LEU A 437 15.88 -14.44 -8.26
CA LEU A 437 15.39 -13.46 -9.22
C LEU A 437 14.54 -12.43 -8.48
N TYR A 438 14.87 -11.15 -8.65
CA TYR A 438 14.09 -10.06 -8.09
C TYR A 438 13.53 -9.18 -9.19
N GLU A 439 12.23 -8.88 -9.08
CA GLU A 439 11.59 -7.78 -9.79
C GLU A 439 11.62 -6.53 -8.91
N LEU A 440 12.09 -5.43 -9.48
CA LEU A 440 12.28 -4.15 -8.85
C LEU A 440 11.40 -3.12 -9.56
N ASP A 441 10.22 -2.91 -9.00
CA ASP A 441 9.25 -1.90 -9.41
C ASP A 441 9.09 -0.87 -8.28
N GLY A 442 9.42 0.39 -8.56
CA GLY A 442 9.32 1.49 -7.59
C GLY A 442 7.89 1.80 -7.11
N ARG A 443 6.84 1.33 -7.80
CA ARG A 443 5.42 1.47 -7.44
C ARG A 443 4.93 0.38 -6.49
N LYS A 444 5.59 -0.78 -6.44
CA LYS A 444 5.25 -1.91 -5.52
C LYS A 444 5.70 -1.61 -4.09
N ARG A 445 5.21 -2.35 -3.07
CA ARG A 445 5.60 -2.08 -1.66
C ARG A 445 7.08 -2.35 -1.38
N GLY A 446 7.65 -3.33 -2.07
CA GLY A 446 9.06 -3.69 -2.04
C GLY A 446 9.43 -4.55 -3.24
N PRO A 447 10.68 -5.05 -3.30
CA PRO A 447 11.11 -6.05 -4.29
C PRO A 447 10.22 -7.29 -4.25
N ILE A 448 10.03 -7.93 -5.41
CA ILE A 448 9.32 -9.21 -5.50
C ILE A 448 10.33 -10.31 -5.80
N ASN A 449 10.44 -11.28 -4.90
CA ASN A 449 11.27 -12.47 -5.10
C ASN A 449 10.51 -13.51 -5.92
N HIS A 450 10.99 -13.79 -7.12
CA HIS A 450 10.42 -14.76 -8.06
C HIS A 450 11.01 -16.17 -7.92
N GLY A 451 11.84 -16.41 -6.90
CA GLY A 451 12.45 -17.70 -6.60
C GLY A 451 13.89 -17.82 -7.08
N ALA A 452 14.38 -19.06 -7.19
CA ALA A 452 15.77 -19.35 -7.50
C ALA A 452 16.17 -18.82 -8.88
N CYS A 453 17.39 -18.27 -8.97
CA CYS A 453 17.97 -17.76 -10.19
C CYS A 453 19.46 -18.12 -10.25
N ASP A 454 19.85 -18.76 -11.35
CA ASP A 454 21.24 -18.84 -11.77
C ASP A 454 21.58 -17.55 -12.54
N PRO A 455 22.62 -16.77 -12.16
CA PRO A 455 23.03 -15.59 -12.90
C PRO A 455 23.29 -15.83 -14.40
N GLY A 456 23.67 -17.05 -14.81
CA GLY A 456 23.82 -17.41 -16.23
C GLY A 456 22.49 -17.53 -16.99
N ARG A 457 21.38 -17.69 -16.27
CA ARG A 457 20.02 -17.93 -16.77
C ARG A 457 19.04 -16.80 -16.43
N LEU A 458 19.55 -15.64 -16.02
CA LEU A 458 18.74 -14.48 -15.61
C LEU A 458 17.68 -14.13 -16.67
N LEU A 459 18.09 -14.11 -17.95
CA LEU A 459 17.21 -13.74 -19.06
C LEU A 459 16.04 -14.73 -19.22
N GLU A 460 16.32 -16.03 -19.16
CA GLU A 460 15.32 -17.09 -19.30
C GLU A 460 14.34 -17.10 -18.13
N GLU A 461 14.83 -16.95 -16.89
CA GLU A 461 13.95 -16.90 -15.72
C GLU A 461 13.10 -15.62 -15.75
N THR A 462 13.67 -14.50 -16.22
CA THR A 462 12.90 -13.26 -16.43
C THR A 462 11.83 -13.46 -17.50
N ALA A 463 12.17 -14.04 -18.65
CA ALA A 463 11.22 -14.30 -19.74
C ALA A 463 10.02 -15.13 -19.27
N LYS A 464 10.23 -16.13 -18.42
CA LYS A 464 9.14 -16.93 -17.81
C LYS A 464 8.23 -16.07 -16.93
N VAL A 465 8.80 -15.22 -16.08
CA VAL A 465 8.03 -14.32 -15.21
C VAL A 465 7.25 -13.32 -16.06
N VAL A 466 7.89 -12.71 -17.05
CA VAL A 466 7.24 -11.73 -17.95
C VAL A 466 6.06 -12.35 -18.68
N ARG A 467 6.22 -13.55 -19.25
CA ARG A 467 5.11 -14.28 -19.89
C ARG A 467 3.96 -14.49 -18.92
N ARG A 468 4.23 -15.15 -17.80
CA ARG A 468 3.20 -15.60 -16.85
C ARG A 468 2.50 -14.46 -16.12
N ASN A 469 3.24 -13.44 -15.72
CA ASN A 469 2.74 -12.41 -14.81
C ASN A 469 2.33 -11.12 -15.53
N PHE A 470 2.83 -10.88 -16.75
CA PHE A 470 2.58 -9.63 -17.47
C PHE A 470 1.86 -9.88 -18.80
N MET A 471 2.38 -10.73 -19.68
CA MET A 471 1.79 -10.94 -21.01
C MET A 471 0.49 -11.76 -20.95
N ASP A 472 0.47 -12.89 -20.25
CA ASP A 472 -0.72 -13.75 -20.11
C ASP A 472 -1.86 -13.04 -19.37
N ARG A 473 -1.55 -12.01 -18.58
CA ARG A 473 -2.51 -11.20 -17.80
C ARG A 473 -2.84 -9.85 -18.44
N GLY A 474 -2.03 -9.39 -19.40
CA GLY A 474 -2.14 -8.07 -20.04
C GLY A 474 -3.18 -8.01 -21.17
N GLY A 475 -4.03 -9.04 -21.28
CA GLY A 475 -5.06 -9.15 -22.33
C GLY A 475 -4.45 -9.21 -23.73
N ASP A 476 -5.08 -8.48 -24.67
CA ASP A 476 -4.64 -8.40 -26.07
C ASP A 476 -3.58 -7.32 -26.32
N SER A 477 -2.96 -6.76 -25.28
CA SER A 477 -1.98 -5.69 -25.46
C SER A 477 -0.71 -6.19 -26.14
N VAL A 478 -0.20 -5.37 -27.07
CA VAL A 478 1.06 -5.60 -27.78
C VAL A 478 2.17 -4.66 -27.30
N GLN A 479 1.90 -3.80 -26.31
CA GLN A 479 2.78 -2.71 -25.89
C GLN A 479 3.82 -3.16 -24.85
N PHE A 480 4.61 -4.18 -25.20
CA PHE A 480 5.69 -4.68 -24.36
C PHE A 480 7.05 -4.50 -25.05
N THR A 481 8.06 -4.09 -24.30
CA THR A 481 9.46 -4.10 -24.76
C THR A 481 10.36 -4.64 -23.66
N LEU A 482 11.45 -5.29 -24.05
CA LEU A 482 12.47 -5.74 -23.12
C LEU A 482 13.85 -5.32 -23.63
N VAL A 483 14.66 -4.77 -22.73
CA VAL A 483 16.06 -4.43 -23.00
C VAL A 483 16.92 -5.12 -21.96
N ALA A 484 17.98 -5.79 -22.40
CA ALA A 484 18.91 -6.51 -21.54
C ALA A 484 20.23 -5.73 -21.40
N LEU A 485 20.77 -5.64 -20.17
CA LEU A 485 22.15 -5.22 -19.94
C LEU A 485 23.06 -6.44 -20.07
N ALA A 486 23.81 -6.53 -21.16
CA ALA A 486 24.52 -7.73 -21.56
C ALA A 486 25.99 -7.46 -21.94
N ALA A 487 26.84 -8.47 -21.79
CA ALA A 487 28.20 -8.41 -22.31
C ALA A 487 28.21 -8.77 -23.80
N PRO A 488 28.78 -7.95 -24.69
CA PRO A 488 28.95 -8.33 -26.08
C PRO A 488 29.86 -9.56 -26.16
N GLY A 489 29.50 -10.53 -26.99
CA GLY A 489 30.38 -11.67 -27.28
C GLY A 489 31.65 -11.21 -28.00
N GLU A 490 32.72 -12.02 -27.97
CA GLU A 490 34.06 -11.69 -28.51
C GLU A 490 34.12 -11.35 -30.03
N GLU A 491 33.00 -11.32 -30.77
CA GLU A 491 32.95 -11.19 -32.23
C GLU A 491 32.10 -10.00 -32.76
N TRP A 492 32.09 -8.85 -32.07
CA TRP A 492 31.39 -7.64 -32.57
C TRP A 492 32.31 -6.40 -32.67
N ASP A 493 33.55 -6.59 -33.16
CA ASP A 493 34.43 -5.51 -33.63
C ASP A 493 34.30 -5.27 -35.15
#